data_AF-A0A952KJ47-F1
#
_entry.id   AF-A0A952KJ47-F1
#
_cell.length_a   1.000
_cell.length_b   1.000
_cell.length_c   1.000
_cell.angle_alpha   90.00
_cell.angle_beta   90.00
_cell.angle_gamma   90.00
#
_symmetry.space_group_name_H-M   'P 1'
#
loop_
_entity.id
_entity.type
_entity.pdbx_description
1 polymer ?
#
loop_
_entity_poly.entity_id
_entity_poly.type
_entity_poly.pdbx_seq_one_letter_code
_entity_poly.pdbx_strand_id
1 'polypeptide(L)'
;MTFPDEINWRTDATRGDLPAGSAPMQLMWSSWRWTGDNKYLGPILASVQKASSQDSFTVGGARVKAEKDNIRPIASLNEDLVNVLRKQDSWGASAVRKAKGASGGLEAYVAWEMTGDTSYLENLYGADMRKAATTMYSQTEGHWWTDRVELDSQFLQRSRLGGVALVRGNMYPGNTVSWAFDDPEGAVDVAILVPNAARDHFKVIAYNVADRPFRATMTGWNINSGQWEMKAGKGDDKGNFAGDAAVTSMSFEKTVGVPLTLQPGGNVFEFTLKAPGLPVQDRPDLGIGRDDITLSRGTVAVTVHSLGAKTAPVGRVELLDGNDTVVAKVVTPALPAPSDLKPHTATVKLSLPARFDVKTGRVRVTLGEVQEITQLNNLVALQ
;
A
#
# COMPACT_ATOMS: atom_id res chain seq x y z
N MET A 1 -10.69 29.02 -3.24
CA MET A 1 -11.71 28.27 -4.00
C MET A 1 -12.37 27.29 -3.05
N THR A 2 -13.69 27.16 -3.09
CA THR A 2 -14.48 26.29 -2.22
C THR A 2 -15.13 25.20 -3.06
N PHE A 3 -15.19 23.99 -2.53
CA PHE A 3 -15.78 22.83 -3.20
C PHE A 3 -17.01 22.39 -2.42
N PRO A 4 -18.11 22.00 -3.07
CA PRO A 4 -19.32 21.55 -2.37
C PRO A 4 -19.14 20.14 -1.77
N ASP A 5 -19.78 19.87 -0.63
CA ASP A 5 -19.92 18.52 -0.06
C ASP A 5 -21.23 17.84 -0.47
N GLU A 6 -22.20 18.59 -0.97
CA GLU A 6 -23.49 18.06 -1.42
C GLU A 6 -23.76 18.37 -2.89
N ILE A 7 -24.25 17.36 -3.61
CA ILE A 7 -24.70 17.46 -5.01
C ILE A 7 -26.11 16.85 -5.12
N ASN A 8 -27.06 17.62 -5.63
CA ASN A 8 -28.36 17.09 -6.01
C ASN A 8 -28.27 16.41 -7.38
N TRP A 9 -28.35 15.07 -7.40
CA TRP A 9 -28.21 14.28 -8.63
C TRP A 9 -29.21 14.61 -9.74
N ARG A 10 -30.40 15.13 -9.42
CA ARG A 10 -31.43 15.45 -10.44
C ARG A 10 -31.25 16.82 -11.06
N THR A 11 -30.64 17.76 -10.33
CA THR A 11 -30.64 19.19 -10.71
C THR A 11 -29.24 19.78 -10.80
N ASP A 12 -28.20 19.01 -10.47
CA ASP A 12 -26.81 19.45 -10.32
C ASP A 12 -26.62 20.63 -9.35
N ALA A 13 -27.61 20.91 -8.51
CA ALA A 13 -27.53 21.96 -7.51
C ALA A 13 -26.55 21.53 -6.42
N THR A 14 -25.60 22.39 -6.07
CA THR A 14 -24.56 22.12 -5.09
C THR A 14 -24.76 22.94 -3.83
N ARG A 15 -24.36 22.40 -2.67
CA ARG A 15 -24.39 23.09 -1.37
C ARG A 15 -23.19 22.70 -0.52
N GLY A 16 -22.99 23.51 0.53
CA GLY A 16 -22.00 23.32 1.58
C GLY A 16 -20.55 23.43 1.13
N ASP A 17 -19.65 23.03 2.03
CA ASP A 17 -18.21 23.22 1.94
C ASP A 17 -17.54 21.88 2.27
N LEU A 18 -16.95 21.23 1.27
CA LEU A 18 -16.21 19.98 1.40
C LEU A 18 -15.20 20.07 2.55
N PRO A 19 -15.41 19.33 3.65
CA PRO A 19 -14.52 19.42 4.81
C PRO A 19 -13.13 18.91 4.46
N ALA A 20 -12.11 19.62 4.93
CA ALA A 20 -10.73 19.18 4.83
C ALA A 20 -10.56 17.83 5.54
N GLY A 21 -9.68 16.98 5.00
CA GLY A 21 -9.39 15.68 5.59
C GLY A 21 -10.57 14.69 5.65
N SER A 22 -11.67 14.93 4.92
CA SER A 22 -12.81 14.00 4.84
C SER A 22 -12.54 12.84 3.85
N ALA A 23 -13.32 11.76 3.97
CA ALA A 23 -13.18 10.58 3.12
C ALA A 23 -13.22 10.86 1.59
N PRO A 24 -14.06 11.79 1.07
CA PRO A 24 -14.03 12.14 -0.35
C PRO A 24 -12.67 12.67 -0.85
N MET A 25 -11.84 13.26 0.03
CA MET A 25 -10.49 13.69 -0.37
C MET A 25 -9.61 12.51 -0.82
N GLN A 26 -9.85 11.31 -0.31
CA GLN A 26 -9.12 10.11 -0.76
C GLN A 26 -9.55 9.68 -2.16
N LEU A 27 -10.84 9.81 -2.49
CA LEU A 27 -11.33 9.56 -3.85
C LEU A 27 -10.76 10.57 -4.84
N MET A 28 -10.66 11.84 -4.44
CA MET A 28 -10.03 12.88 -5.23
C MET A 28 -8.52 12.60 -5.42
N TRP A 29 -7.83 12.20 -4.35
CA TRP A 29 -6.44 11.77 -4.43
C TRP A 29 -6.25 10.60 -5.38
N SER A 30 -7.01 9.50 -5.21
CA SER A 30 -6.89 8.32 -6.07
C SER A 30 -7.23 8.62 -7.53
N SER A 31 -8.22 9.48 -7.78
CA SER A 31 -8.57 9.93 -9.13
C SER A 31 -7.44 10.71 -9.78
N TRP A 32 -6.77 11.60 -9.04
CA TRP A 32 -5.55 12.28 -9.52
C TRP A 32 -4.43 11.27 -9.77
N ARG A 33 -4.22 10.28 -8.89
CA ARG A 33 -3.20 9.23 -9.10
C ARG A 33 -3.44 8.40 -10.36
N TRP A 34 -4.69 8.11 -10.69
CA TRP A 34 -5.03 7.32 -11.88
C TRP A 34 -5.03 8.13 -13.17
N THR A 35 -5.44 9.40 -13.12
CA THR A 35 -5.66 10.20 -14.34
C THR A 35 -4.59 11.25 -14.61
N GLY A 36 -3.86 11.68 -13.58
CA GLY A 36 -2.99 12.85 -13.63
C GLY A 36 -3.73 14.20 -13.75
N ASP A 37 -5.07 14.20 -13.75
CA ASP A 37 -5.86 15.42 -13.96
C ASP A 37 -5.89 16.29 -12.69
N ASN A 38 -5.28 17.47 -12.77
CA ASN A 38 -5.14 18.41 -11.66
C ASN A 38 -6.47 18.89 -11.08
N LYS A 39 -7.61 18.74 -11.79
CA LYS A 39 -8.92 19.08 -11.21
C LYS A 39 -9.23 18.28 -9.94
N TYR A 40 -8.74 17.04 -9.85
CA TYR A 40 -8.91 16.19 -8.68
C TYR A 40 -7.92 16.54 -7.55
N LEU A 41 -6.80 17.17 -7.87
CA LEU A 41 -5.85 17.66 -6.85
C LEU A 41 -6.28 19.00 -6.23
N GLY A 42 -7.04 19.81 -6.99
CA GLY A 42 -7.53 21.13 -6.59
C GLY A 42 -8.16 21.21 -5.18
N PRO A 43 -9.14 20.34 -4.83
CA PRO A 43 -9.77 20.32 -3.51
C PRO A 43 -8.79 20.15 -2.35
N ILE A 44 -7.77 19.31 -2.52
CA ILE A 44 -6.76 19.02 -1.49
C ILE A 44 -5.87 20.26 -1.29
N LEU A 45 -5.36 20.85 -2.38
CA LEU A 45 -4.53 22.05 -2.32
C LEU A 45 -5.28 23.25 -1.72
N ALA A 46 -6.54 23.44 -2.13
CA ALA A 46 -7.39 24.49 -1.59
C ALA A 46 -7.65 24.31 -0.09
N SER A 47 -7.77 23.06 0.38
CA SER A 47 -7.96 22.76 1.81
C SER A 47 -6.73 23.14 2.64
N VAL A 48 -5.52 22.85 2.17
CA VAL A 48 -4.28 23.28 2.85
C VAL A 48 -4.15 24.80 2.86
N GLN A 49 -4.50 25.45 1.75
CA GLN A 49 -4.52 26.91 1.67
C GLN A 49 -5.52 27.53 2.67
N LYS A 50 -6.75 27.02 2.72
CA LYS A 50 -7.81 27.47 3.65
C LYS A 50 -7.41 27.24 5.11
N ALA A 51 -6.80 26.09 5.41
CA ALA A 51 -6.27 25.78 6.73
C ALA A 51 -5.15 26.73 7.18
N SER A 52 -4.46 27.33 6.22
CA SER A 52 -3.38 28.30 6.44
C SER A 52 -3.85 29.75 6.56
N SER A 53 -5.10 30.05 6.22
CA SER A 53 -5.71 31.39 6.30
C SER A 53 -6.58 31.51 7.55
N GLN A 54 -6.25 32.42 8.46
CA GLN A 54 -6.64 32.61 9.88
C GLN A 54 -8.10 32.37 10.36
N ASP A 55 -9.04 31.92 9.53
CA ASP A 55 -10.43 31.59 9.88
C ASP A 55 -10.65 30.10 10.17
N SER A 56 -11.38 29.78 11.25
CA SER A 56 -11.67 28.39 11.64
C SER A 56 -12.32 27.55 10.54
N PHE A 57 -11.89 26.31 10.38
CA PHE A 57 -12.37 25.34 9.39
C PHE A 57 -12.55 23.95 10.04
N THR A 58 -13.25 23.03 9.39
CA THR A 58 -13.49 21.68 9.94
C THR A 58 -12.53 20.67 9.33
N VAL A 59 -11.84 19.87 10.16
CA VAL A 59 -11.04 18.70 9.75
C VAL A 59 -11.60 17.47 10.45
N GLY A 60 -12.04 16.47 9.69
CA GLY A 60 -12.56 15.21 10.27
C GLY A 60 -13.70 15.39 11.27
N GLY A 61 -14.57 16.40 11.06
CA GLY A 61 -15.68 16.74 11.95
C GLY A 61 -15.34 17.62 13.16
N ALA A 62 -14.06 17.85 13.45
CA ALA A 62 -13.63 18.76 14.50
C ALA A 62 -13.36 20.17 13.95
N ARG A 63 -13.83 21.21 14.65
CA ARG A 63 -13.51 22.60 14.33
C ARG A 63 -12.06 22.89 14.70
N VAL A 64 -11.23 23.16 13.71
CA VAL A 64 -9.82 23.53 13.86
C VAL A 64 -9.68 25.02 13.55
N LYS A 65 -8.94 25.76 14.39
CA LYS A 65 -8.57 27.13 14.06
C LYS A 65 -7.59 27.08 12.89
N ALA A 66 -7.86 27.81 11.81
CA ALA A 66 -6.83 27.99 10.81
C ALA A 66 -5.66 28.75 11.41
N GLU A 67 -4.48 28.33 11.00
CA GLU A 67 -3.24 28.81 11.51
C GLU A 67 -2.20 28.74 10.40
N LYS A 68 -1.26 29.68 10.39
CA LYS A 68 -0.14 29.63 9.46
C LYS A 68 0.57 28.28 9.58
N ASP A 69 1.06 27.77 8.45
CA ASP A 69 1.84 26.53 8.35
C ASP A 69 1.03 25.24 8.65
N ASN A 70 -0.30 25.27 8.50
CA ASN A 70 -1.17 24.13 8.80
C ASN A 70 -1.26 23.13 7.64
N ILE A 71 -0.70 21.94 7.83
CA ILE A 71 -0.74 20.82 6.87
C ILE A 71 -1.73 19.72 7.26
N ARG A 72 -2.48 19.87 8.36
CA ARG A 72 -3.43 18.85 8.84
C ARG A 72 -4.50 18.40 7.83
N PRO A 73 -4.94 19.20 6.86
CA PRO A 73 -5.88 18.73 5.83
C PRO A 73 -5.45 17.48 5.07
N ILE A 74 -4.15 17.20 4.98
CA ILE A 74 -3.62 16.00 4.29
C ILE A 74 -3.43 14.79 5.23
N ALA A 75 -3.72 14.90 6.53
CA ALA A 75 -3.45 13.84 7.51
C ALA A 75 -4.24 12.55 7.26
N SER A 76 -5.43 12.64 6.66
CA SER A 76 -6.28 11.48 6.33
C SER A 76 -5.99 10.88 4.94
N LEU A 77 -5.04 11.43 4.19
CA LEU A 77 -4.60 10.88 2.92
C LEU A 77 -3.47 9.89 3.18
N ASN A 78 -3.64 8.65 2.71
CA ASN A 78 -2.82 7.52 3.12
C ASN A 78 -1.39 7.52 2.57
N GLU A 79 -1.14 8.24 1.48
CA GLU A 79 0.19 8.36 0.86
C GLU A 79 1.00 9.51 1.51
N ASP A 80 2.32 9.51 1.33
CA ASP A 80 3.16 10.66 1.70
C ASP A 80 3.05 11.77 0.65
N LEU A 81 2.10 12.67 0.87
CA LEU A 81 1.85 13.79 -0.03
C LEU A 81 2.98 14.81 -0.08
N VAL A 82 3.75 14.98 1.01
CA VAL A 82 4.82 15.98 1.04
C VAL A 82 5.90 15.57 0.05
N ASN A 83 6.26 14.29 0.05
CA ASN A 83 7.24 13.78 -0.90
C ASN A 83 6.67 13.67 -2.32
N VAL A 84 5.47 13.09 -2.49
CA VAL A 84 4.87 12.85 -3.81
C VAL A 84 4.60 14.15 -4.58
N LEU A 85 4.17 15.22 -3.91
CA LEU A 85 3.90 16.51 -4.53
C LEU A 85 5.13 17.44 -4.55
N ARG A 86 6.28 16.94 -4.08
CA ARG A 86 7.54 17.70 -3.97
C ARG A 86 7.35 19.01 -3.18
N LYS A 87 6.72 18.92 -2.01
CA LYS A 87 6.38 20.04 -1.13
C LYS A 87 7.30 20.17 0.09
N GLN A 88 8.48 19.56 0.04
CA GLN A 88 9.49 19.60 1.11
C GLN A 88 9.80 21.04 1.55
N ASP A 89 10.10 21.94 0.60
CA ASP A 89 10.47 23.34 0.89
C ASP A 89 9.32 24.18 1.46
N SER A 90 8.07 23.72 1.32
CA SER A 90 6.87 24.44 1.76
C SER A 90 6.19 23.74 2.93
N TRP A 91 5.47 22.66 2.66
CA TRP A 91 4.77 21.87 3.67
C TRP A 91 5.73 21.16 4.62
N GLY A 92 6.84 20.62 4.11
CA GLY A 92 7.89 20.01 4.94
C GLY A 92 8.53 21.02 5.89
N ALA A 93 8.97 22.17 5.37
CA ALA A 93 9.51 23.25 6.20
C ALA A 93 8.49 23.78 7.23
N SER A 94 7.21 23.81 6.87
CA SER A 94 6.09 24.16 7.77
C SER A 94 5.95 23.16 8.91
N ALA A 95 5.99 21.85 8.60
CA ALA A 95 5.96 20.79 9.59
C ALA A 95 7.14 20.89 10.58
N VAL A 96 8.37 21.09 10.08
CA VAL A 96 9.55 21.26 10.93
C VAL A 96 9.41 22.46 11.88
N ARG A 97 8.84 23.59 11.42
CA ARG A 97 8.59 24.75 12.29
C ARG A 97 7.56 24.42 13.38
N LYS A 98 6.48 23.71 13.03
CA LYS A 98 5.41 23.33 13.96
C LYS A 98 5.84 22.26 14.95
N ALA A 99 6.65 21.30 14.52
CA ALA A 99 7.16 20.18 15.32
C ALA A 99 7.96 20.62 16.55
N LYS A 100 8.57 21.82 16.51
CA LYS A 100 9.29 22.44 17.65
C LYS A 100 8.38 22.91 18.80
N GLY A 101 7.06 22.94 18.59
CA GLY A 101 6.06 23.27 19.62
C GLY A 101 5.16 22.07 19.96
N ALA A 102 3.95 22.33 20.48
CA ALA A 102 2.91 21.30 20.63
C ALA A 102 2.36 20.91 19.25
N SER A 103 3.01 19.97 18.59
CA SER A 103 2.70 19.54 17.23
C SER A 103 1.72 18.37 17.19
N GLY A 104 1.01 18.22 16.06
CA GLY A 104 0.23 17.02 15.77
C GLY A 104 1.11 15.90 15.22
N GLY A 105 0.57 14.69 15.15
CA GLY A 105 1.32 13.51 14.70
C GLY A 105 1.83 13.63 13.25
N LEU A 106 1.08 14.31 12.36
CA LEU A 106 1.51 14.52 10.98
C LEU A 106 2.74 15.43 10.91
N GLU A 107 2.74 16.53 11.66
CA GLU A 107 3.84 17.47 11.69
C GLU A 107 5.11 16.83 12.26
N ALA A 108 4.99 15.99 13.30
CA ALA A 108 6.11 15.23 13.86
C ALA A 108 6.65 14.19 12.86
N TYR A 109 5.78 13.43 12.19
CA TYR A 109 6.15 12.48 11.16
C TYR A 109 6.92 13.16 10.00
N VAL A 110 6.37 14.23 9.45
CA VAL A 110 7.01 14.96 8.33
C VAL A 110 8.30 15.63 8.80
N ALA A 111 8.37 16.16 10.02
CA ALA A 111 9.61 16.74 10.55
C ALA A 111 10.73 15.70 10.66
N TRP A 112 10.42 14.47 11.06
CA TRP A 112 11.37 13.36 11.02
C TRP A 112 11.86 13.11 9.58
N GLU A 113 10.97 12.97 8.60
CA GLU A 113 11.39 12.73 7.21
C GLU A 113 12.30 13.83 6.66
N MET A 114 12.01 15.09 7.01
CA MET A 114 12.75 16.25 6.57
C MET A 114 14.14 16.41 7.23
N THR A 115 14.35 15.84 8.41
CA THR A 115 15.55 16.11 9.23
C THR A 115 16.37 14.85 9.54
N GLY A 116 15.77 13.68 9.47
CA GLY A 116 16.33 12.41 9.95
C GLY A 116 16.33 12.25 11.47
N ASP A 117 15.83 13.23 12.24
CA ASP A 117 15.84 13.21 13.70
C ASP A 117 14.72 12.29 14.24
N THR A 118 15.10 11.13 14.77
CA THR A 118 14.16 10.12 15.29
C THR A 118 13.47 10.56 16.58
N SER A 119 13.95 11.61 17.26
CA SER A 119 13.32 12.09 18.49
C SER A 119 11.87 12.57 18.26
N TYR A 120 11.54 13.02 17.05
CA TYR A 120 10.15 13.32 16.69
C TYR A 120 9.25 12.08 16.74
N LEU A 121 9.75 10.93 16.27
CA LEU A 121 9.02 9.66 16.33
C LEU A 121 8.99 9.08 17.75
N GLU A 122 10.07 9.18 18.50
CA GLU A 122 10.13 8.74 19.91
C GLU A 122 9.08 9.47 20.76
N ASN A 123 8.95 10.79 20.57
CA ASN A 123 7.94 11.59 21.25
C ASN A 123 6.52 11.20 20.83
N LEU A 124 6.29 10.98 19.53
CA LEU A 124 5.01 10.53 18.98
C LEU A 124 4.59 9.19 19.59
N TYR A 125 5.45 8.17 19.51
CA TYR A 125 5.14 6.84 20.02
C TYR A 125 5.06 6.80 21.55
N GLY A 126 5.88 7.59 22.24
CA GLY A 126 5.75 7.76 23.68
C GLY A 126 4.40 8.36 24.08
N ALA A 127 3.83 9.27 23.29
CA ALA A 127 2.48 9.79 23.53
C ALA A 127 1.40 8.73 23.27
N ASP A 128 1.52 7.95 22.20
CA ASP A 128 0.59 6.85 21.87
C ASP A 128 0.59 5.77 22.95
N MET A 129 1.77 5.38 23.45
CA MET A 129 1.90 4.42 24.56
C MET A 129 1.23 4.93 25.84
N ARG A 130 1.40 6.21 26.20
CA ARG A 130 0.73 6.81 27.36
C ARG A 130 -0.79 6.82 27.19
N LYS A 131 -1.28 7.15 25.99
CA LYS A 131 -2.72 7.11 25.66
C LYS A 131 -3.27 5.68 25.78
N ALA A 132 -2.58 4.69 25.22
CA ALA A 132 -2.96 3.29 25.31
C ALA A 132 -3.02 2.83 26.79
N ALA A 133 -1.99 3.14 27.58
CA ALA A 133 -1.95 2.77 28.99
C ALA A 133 -3.08 3.41 29.82
N THR A 134 -3.40 4.69 29.56
CA THR A 134 -4.45 5.42 30.30
C THR A 134 -5.87 5.04 29.87
N THR A 135 -6.04 4.45 28.69
CA THR A 135 -7.35 4.02 28.17
C THR A 135 -7.55 2.51 28.21
N MET A 136 -6.56 1.74 28.68
CA MET A 136 -6.59 0.28 28.69
C MET A 136 -7.86 -0.26 29.35
N TYR A 137 -8.16 0.16 30.58
CA TYR A 137 -9.34 -0.31 31.30
C TYR A 137 -10.64 -0.05 30.52
N SER A 138 -10.86 1.16 29.98
CA SER A 138 -12.10 1.47 29.27
C SER A 138 -12.24 0.71 27.95
N GLN A 139 -11.12 0.41 27.28
CA GLN A 139 -11.09 -0.35 26.03
C GLN A 139 -11.19 -1.87 26.22
N THR A 140 -10.78 -2.43 27.37
CA THR A 140 -10.78 -3.88 27.61
C THR A 140 -11.88 -4.33 28.57
N GLU A 141 -11.85 -3.87 29.82
CA GLU A 141 -12.70 -4.35 30.92
C GLU A 141 -13.96 -3.51 31.12
N GLY A 142 -13.86 -2.19 30.95
CA GLY A 142 -14.96 -1.26 31.09
C GLY A 142 -15.97 -1.35 29.94
N HIS A 143 -15.65 -2.10 28.88
CA HIS A 143 -16.51 -2.39 27.73
C HIS A 143 -17.22 -1.16 27.14
N TRP A 144 -16.51 -0.04 26.94
CA TRP A 144 -17.08 1.12 26.25
C TRP A 144 -17.59 0.73 24.85
N TRP A 145 -16.83 -0.13 24.18
CA TRP A 145 -17.25 -0.85 22.98
C TRP A 145 -17.14 -2.35 23.24
N THR A 146 -18.13 -3.11 22.76
CA THR A 146 -18.14 -4.57 22.91
C THR A 146 -17.40 -5.28 21.77
N ASP A 147 -17.16 -4.57 20.66
CA ASP A 147 -16.56 -5.11 19.43
C ASP A 147 -15.17 -4.52 19.12
N ARG A 148 -14.61 -3.64 19.97
CA ARG A 148 -13.41 -2.84 19.61
C ARG A 148 -12.46 -2.59 20.76
N VAL A 149 -11.19 -2.85 20.48
CA VAL A 149 -10.03 -2.27 21.16
C VAL A 149 -9.31 -1.42 20.10
N GLU A 150 -9.13 -0.12 20.35
CA GLU A 150 -8.65 0.82 19.34
C GLU A 150 -7.31 1.43 19.77
N LEU A 151 -6.26 1.06 19.04
CA LEU A 151 -4.94 1.69 19.13
C LEU A 151 -4.71 2.53 17.88
N ASP A 152 -4.15 3.73 18.06
CA ASP A 152 -3.72 4.53 16.91
C ASP A 152 -2.56 3.80 16.22
N SER A 153 -2.74 3.50 14.94
CA SER A 153 -1.76 2.80 14.13
C SER A 153 -1.35 3.60 12.90
N GLN A 154 -1.91 4.79 12.70
CA GLN A 154 -1.74 5.53 11.44
C GLN A 154 -0.28 5.90 11.21
N PHE A 155 0.37 6.47 12.22
CA PHE A 155 1.77 6.91 12.10
C PHE A 155 2.76 5.74 12.17
N LEU A 156 2.43 4.69 12.92
CA LEU A 156 3.19 3.44 12.90
C LEU A 156 3.19 2.82 11.49
N GLN A 157 2.03 2.79 10.82
CA GLN A 157 1.95 2.36 9.43
C GLN A 157 2.79 3.27 8.52
N ARG A 158 2.63 4.59 8.62
CA ARG A 158 3.40 5.55 7.80
C ARG A 158 4.90 5.32 7.92
N SER A 159 5.43 5.29 9.14
CA SER A 159 6.86 5.12 9.32
C SER A 159 7.33 3.72 8.93
N ARG A 160 6.55 2.65 9.16
CA ARG A 160 6.97 1.26 8.90
C ARG A 160 6.76 0.80 7.45
N LEU A 161 5.83 1.42 6.73
CA LEU A 161 5.35 0.97 5.42
C LEU A 161 5.49 2.04 4.31
N GLY A 162 5.92 3.27 4.66
CA GLY A 162 6.01 4.40 3.73
C GLY A 162 4.65 5.01 3.38
N GLY A 163 3.64 4.78 4.22
CA GLY A 163 2.26 5.21 4.04
C GLY A 163 1.29 4.36 4.87
N VAL A 164 0.00 4.63 4.74
CA VAL A 164 -1.05 3.92 5.49
C VAL A 164 -1.68 2.85 4.59
N ALA A 165 -1.67 1.60 5.05
CA ALA A 165 -2.31 0.50 4.33
C ALA A 165 -3.83 0.51 4.57
N LEU A 166 -4.23 0.61 5.84
CA LEU A 166 -5.63 0.60 6.24
C LEU A 166 -5.83 1.34 7.55
N VAL A 167 -6.74 2.31 7.53
CA VAL A 167 -7.37 2.89 8.73
C VAL A 167 -8.87 2.98 8.44
N ARG A 168 -9.69 2.82 9.48
CA ARG A 168 -11.15 2.83 9.33
C ARG A 168 -11.63 4.12 8.66
N GLY A 169 -12.51 3.97 7.67
CA GLY A 169 -13.07 5.09 6.91
C GLY A 169 -12.20 5.57 5.74
N ASN A 170 -10.99 5.03 5.60
CA ASN A 170 -10.13 5.31 4.46
C ASN A 170 -10.43 4.32 3.31
N MET A 171 -10.50 4.83 2.09
CA MET A 171 -10.94 4.11 0.89
C MET A 171 -9.80 3.73 -0.06
N TYR A 172 -8.62 4.33 0.08
CA TYR A 172 -7.50 4.12 -0.83
C TYR A 172 -6.20 3.84 -0.08
N PRO A 173 -5.54 2.69 -0.26
CA PRO A 173 -4.28 2.39 0.41
C PRO A 173 -3.16 3.29 -0.14
N GLY A 174 -2.24 3.69 0.74
CA GLY A 174 -1.10 4.55 0.39
C GLY A 174 0.26 4.01 0.81
N ASN A 175 0.32 2.82 1.43
CA ASN A 175 1.58 2.20 1.81
C ASN A 175 2.43 1.85 0.59
N THR A 176 3.73 2.12 0.68
CA THR A 176 4.71 1.79 -0.36
C THR A 176 5.05 0.31 -0.34
N VAL A 177 5.18 -0.27 0.86
CA VAL A 177 5.55 -1.67 1.06
C VAL A 177 4.67 -2.37 2.10
N SER A 178 4.72 -3.71 2.11
CA SER A 178 4.29 -4.54 3.25
C SER A 178 5.34 -5.61 3.54
N TRP A 179 5.24 -6.24 4.69
CA TRP A 179 6.23 -7.20 5.19
C TRP A 179 5.59 -8.54 5.51
N ALA A 180 6.21 -9.62 5.07
CA ALA A 180 5.93 -10.98 5.53
C ALA A 180 7.22 -11.60 6.05
N PHE A 181 7.34 -11.78 7.37
CA PHE A 181 8.50 -12.40 8.00
C PHE A 181 8.37 -13.93 7.97
N ASP A 182 9.48 -14.63 7.74
CA ASP A 182 9.50 -16.10 7.80
C ASP A 182 9.19 -16.60 9.24
N ASP A 183 9.55 -15.79 10.23
CA ASP A 183 9.24 -15.96 11.66
C ASP A 183 8.38 -14.77 12.12
N PRO A 184 7.04 -14.91 12.11
CA PRO A 184 6.13 -13.81 12.45
C PRO A 184 6.29 -13.32 13.89
N GLU A 185 6.58 -14.21 14.83
CA GLU A 185 6.78 -13.85 16.25
C GLU A 185 8.07 -13.07 16.43
N GLY A 186 9.12 -13.42 15.68
CA GLY A 186 10.38 -12.67 15.68
C GLY A 186 10.32 -11.29 15.00
N ALA A 187 9.24 -10.96 14.28
CA ALA A 187 9.10 -9.66 13.63
C ALA A 187 9.05 -8.48 14.63
N VAL A 188 8.76 -8.75 15.91
CA VAL A 188 8.77 -7.76 17.00
C VAL A 188 10.18 -7.32 17.39
N ASP A 189 11.20 -8.13 17.08
CA ASP A 189 12.62 -7.82 17.32
C ASP A 189 13.23 -6.96 16.20
N VAL A 190 12.40 -6.48 15.26
CA VAL A 190 12.84 -5.67 14.13
C VAL A 190 12.07 -4.34 14.08
N ALA A 191 12.81 -3.26 14.29
CA ALA A 191 12.35 -1.90 14.01
C ALA A 191 12.59 -1.56 12.54
N ILE A 192 11.61 -0.93 11.88
CA ILE A 192 11.70 -0.55 10.46
C ILE A 192 11.16 0.87 10.28
N LEU A 193 11.89 1.67 9.51
CA LEU A 193 11.52 2.99 9.03
C LEU A 193 11.62 3.05 7.50
N VAL A 194 10.66 3.70 6.85
CA VAL A 194 10.58 3.88 5.39
C VAL A 194 10.40 5.36 5.07
N PRO A 195 11.45 6.19 5.24
CA PRO A 195 11.36 7.62 5.03
C PRO A 195 11.30 7.98 3.54
N ASN A 196 10.69 9.14 3.24
CA ASN A 196 10.72 9.78 1.93
C ASN A 196 10.26 8.83 0.82
N ALA A 197 9.17 8.12 1.05
CA ALA A 197 8.67 7.12 0.12
C ALA A 197 7.94 7.80 -1.07
N ALA A 198 8.29 7.41 -2.29
CA ALA A 198 7.64 7.81 -3.52
C ALA A 198 7.53 6.61 -4.47
N ARG A 199 6.85 6.81 -5.61
CA ARG A 199 6.64 5.74 -6.59
C ARG A 199 7.89 5.38 -7.39
N ASP A 200 8.93 6.21 -7.36
CA ASP A 200 10.18 6.03 -8.10
C ASP A 200 11.41 5.88 -7.20
N HIS A 201 11.27 6.09 -5.88
CA HIS A 201 12.32 5.85 -4.91
C HIS A 201 11.75 5.68 -3.50
N PHE A 202 12.44 4.93 -2.67
CA PHE A 202 12.22 4.90 -1.22
C PHE A 202 13.43 4.28 -0.53
N LYS A 203 13.53 4.51 0.78
CA LYS A 203 14.58 3.96 1.63
C LYS A 203 13.95 3.10 2.71
N VAL A 204 14.64 2.03 3.11
CA VAL A 204 14.31 1.20 4.28
C VAL A 204 15.50 1.27 5.23
N ILE A 205 15.23 1.66 6.47
CA ILE A 205 16.16 1.60 7.59
C ILE A 205 15.60 0.58 8.56
N ALA A 206 16.33 -0.51 8.80
CA ALA A 206 15.92 -1.55 9.71
C ALA A 206 16.96 -1.78 10.80
N TYR A 207 16.50 -2.03 12.02
CA TYR A 207 17.35 -2.43 13.13
C TYR A 207 16.83 -3.74 13.72
N ASN A 208 17.66 -4.77 13.64
CA ASN A 208 17.40 -6.07 14.23
C ASN A 208 18.09 -6.13 15.60
N VAL A 209 17.31 -6.24 16.69
CA VAL A 209 17.87 -6.29 18.05
C VAL A 209 18.35 -7.69 18.46
N ALA A 210 17.98 -8.73 17.70
CA ALA A 210 18.43 -10.09 17.96
C ALA A 210 19.88 -10.31 17.49
N ASP A 211 20.50 -11.37 18.02
CA ASP A 211 21.85 -11.82 17.67
C ASP A 211 21.89 -12.74 16.43
N ARG A 212 20.74 -12.93 15.76
CA ARG A 212 20.58 -13.75 14.57
C ARG A 212 19.90 -12.97 13.43
N PRO A 213 20.11 -13.35 12.16
CA PRO A 213 19.43 -12.71 11.04
C PRO A 213 17.94 -13.08 10.98
N PHE A 214 17.12 -12.13 10.50
CA PHE A 214 15.73 -12.36 10.11
C PHE A 214 15.57 -12.32 8.59
N ARG A 215 14.67 -13.14 8.06
CA ARG A 215 14.26 -13.11 6.66
C ARG A 215 12.84 -12.56 6.56
N ALA A 216 12.63 -11.67 5.60
CA ALA A 216 11.32 -11.13 5.30
C ALA A 216 11.16 -10.91 3.80
N THR A 217 9.96 -11.13 3.30
CA THR A 217 9.55 -10.68 1.97
C THR A 217 8.94 -9.29 2.07
N MET A 218 9.56 -8.33 1.40
CA MET A 218 9.04 -6.97 1.23
C MET A 218 8.23 -6.90 -0.06
N THR A 219 6.93 -6.67 0.02
CA THR A 219 6.06 -6.56 -1.17
C THR A 219 5.83 -5.10 -1.54
N GLY A 220 6.02 -4.75 -2.81
CA GLY A 220 5.72 -3.41 -3.33
C GLY A 220 4.21 -3.20 -3.54
N TRP A 221 3.70 -2.01 -3.21
CA TRP A 221 2.28 -1.67 -3.38
C TRP A 221 2.10 -0.36 -4.13
N ASN A 222 2.45 0.76 -3.49
CA ASN A 222 2.34 2.09 -4.09
C ASN A 222 3.66 2.52 -4.75
N ILE A 223 4.10 1.75 -5.74
CA ILE A 223 5.29 2.03 -6.55
C ILE A 223 4.96 2.01 -8.05
N ASN A 224 5.86 2.55 -8.86
CA ASN A 224 5.81 2.39 -10.31
C ASN A 224 6.43 1.06 -10.72
N SER A 225 5.87 0.43 -11.74
CA SER A 225 6.46 -0.73 -12.38
C SER A 225 7.73 -0.37 -13.12
N GLY A 226 8.71 -1.28 -13.14
CA GLY A 226 9.87 -1.15 -14.02
C GLY A 226 11.11 -1.89 -13.53
N GLN A 227 12.26 -1.46 -14.05
CA GLN A 227 13.58 -1.89 -13.60
C GLN A 227 14.07 -0.95 -12.50
N TRP A 228 14.37 -1.54 -11.35
CA TRP A 228 14.83 -0.89 -10.15
C TRP A 228 16.27 -1.27 -9.82
N GLU A 229 16.98 -0.35 -9.21
CA GLU A 229 18.22 -0.62 -8.49
C GLU A 229 17.92 -0.65 -6.99
N MET A 230 18.44 -1.66 -6.32
CA MET A 230 18.50 -1.75 -4.87
C MET A 230 19.97 -1.64 -4.44
N LYS A 231 20.25 -0.70 -3.54
CA LYS A 231 21.48 -0.68 -2.75
C LYS A 231 21.20 -1.27 -1.38
N ALA A 232 22.04 -2.17 -0.90
CA ALA A 232 21.85 -2.85 0.39
C ALA A 232 23.17 -2.89 1.18
N GLY A 233 23.12 -2.63 2.48
CA GLY A 233 24.33 -2.61 3.30
C GLY A 233 24.06 -2.40 4.78
N LYS A 234 25.15 -2.40 5.57
CA LYS A 234 25.09 -2.12 7.00
C LYS A 234 24.72 -0.65 7.24
N GLY A 235 23.80 -0.43 8.18
CA GLY A 235 23.38 0.91 8.62
C GLY A 235 24.27 1.48 9.72
N ASP A 236 24.47 2.80 9.71
CA ASP A 236 24.96 3.58 10.85
C ASP A 236 23.81 4.00 11.79
N ASP A 237 24.14 4.75 12.84
CA ASP A 237 23.19 5.27 13.84
C ASP A 237 22.25 6.36 13.28
N LYS A 238 22.54 6.88 12.08
CA LYS A 238 21.73 7.88 11.36
C LYS A 238 20.95 7.26 10.20
N GLY A 239 20.98 5.93 10.07
CA GLY A 239 20.31 5.21 9.00
C GLY A 239 20.93 5.42 7.62
N ASN A 240 22.22 5.78 7.53
CA ASN A 240 22.99 5.79 6.28
C ASN A 240 23.82 4.51 6.15
N PHE A 241 24.39 4.29 4.96
CA PHE A 241 25.33 3.19 4.78
C PHE A 241 26.62 3.44 5.57
N ALA A 242 27.01 2.50 6.43
CA ALA A 242 28.26 2.54 7.20
C ALA A 242 29.50 2.09 6.38
N GLY A 243 29.37 1.98 5.06
CA GLY A 243 30.39 1.49 4.13
C GLY A 243 29.82 1.28 2.73
N ASP A 244 30.50 0.45 1.92
CA ASP A 244 30.03 0.14 0.58
C ASP A 244 28.70 -0.61 0.60
N ALA A 245 27.78 -0.20 -0.27
CA ALA A 245 26.51 -0.86 -0.48
C ALA A 245 26.59 -1.83 -1.66
N ALA A 246 26.09 -3.04 -1.47
CA ALA A 246 25.88 -3.99 -2.56
C ALA A 246 24.76 -3.47 -3.47
N VAL A 247 24.99 -3.49 -4.78
CA VAL A 247 24.04 -2.99 -5.78
C VAL A 247 23.44 -4.16 -6.55
N THR A 248 22.12 -4.18 -6.72
CA THR A 248 21.40 -5.21 -7.48
C THR A 248 20.33 -4.57 -8.35
N SER A 249 20.21 -5.04 -9.60
CA SER A 249 19.13 -4.65 -10.51
C SER A 249 18.01 -5.69 -10.46
N MET A 250 16.75 -5.24 -10.47
CA MET A 250 15.58 -6.13 -10.41
C MET A 250 14.36 -5.53 -11.08
N SER A 251 13.49 -6.40 -11.61
CA SER A 251 12.11 -6.05 -11.92
C SER A 251 11.34 -5.89 -10.61
N PHE A 252 10.72 -4.74 -10.38
CA PHE A 252 9.95 -4.50 -9.16
C PHE A 252 8.74 -3.62 -9.44
N GLU A 253 7.60 -4.01 -8.88
CA GLU A 253 6.31 -3.39 -9.11
C GLU A 253 5.29 -3.83 -8.06
N LYS A 254 4.05 -3.34 -8.18
CA LYS A 254 2.94 -3.70 -7.31
C LYS A 254 2.77 -5.22 -7.25
N THR A 255 2.56 -5.77 -6.06
CA THR A 255 2.40 -7.20 -5.74
C THR A 255 3.64 -8.08 -5.88
N VAL A 256 4.76 -7.56 -6.40
CA VAL A 256 6.02 -8.30 -6.45
C VAL A 256 6.71 -8.23 -5.09
N GLY A 257 7.21 -9.38 -4.61
CA GLY A 257 7.98 -9.49 -3.37
C GLY A 257 9.48 -9.49 -3.62
N VAL A 258 10.23 -8.79 -2.77
CA VAL A 258 11.70 -8.81 -2.72
C VAL A 258 12.11 -9.47 -1.40
N PRO A 259 12.82 -10.61 -1.44
CA PRO A 259 13.33 -11.24 -0.23
C PRO A 259 14.50 -10.42 0.32
N LEU A 260 14.42 -10.03 1.59
CA LEU A 260 15.45 -9.31 2.32
C LEU A 260 15.92 -10.15 3.52
N THR A 261 17.22 -10.10 3.79
CA THR A 261 17.82 -10.63 5.02
C THR A 261 18.31 -9.48 5.87
N LEU A 262 17.77 -9.37 7.09
CA LEU A 262 18.08 -8.33 8.07
C LEU A 262 19.10 -8.89 9.06
N GLN A 263 20.35 -8.47 8.93
CA GLN A 263 21.45 -8.87 9.80
C GLN A 263 21.28 -8.27 11.21
N PRO A 264 21.87 -8.86 12.26
CA PRO A 264 21.95 -8.23 13.58
C PRO A 264 22.44 -6.77 13.51
N GLY A 265 21.75 -5.86 14.19
CA GLY A 265 22.02 -4.42 14.16
C GLY A 265 21.41 -3.68 12.96
N GLY A 266 22.08 -2.62 12.51
CA GLY A 266 21.58 -1.71 11.48
C GLY A 266 21.71 -2.24 10.05
N ASN A 267 20.62 -2.11 9.28
CA ASN A 267 20.51 -2.47 7.86
C ASN A 267 19.89 -1.29 7.10
N VAL A 268 20.41 -0.99 5.92
CA VAL A 268 19.88 0.05 5.03
C VAL A 268 19.67 -0.53 3.64
N PHE A 269 18.52 -0.22 3.06
CA PHE A 269 18.19 -0.52 1.67
C PHE A 269 17.68 0.73 0.98
N GLU A 270 18.23 1.09 -0.18
CA GLU A 270 17.76 2.21 -0.99
C GLU A 270 17.30 1.68 -2.35
N PHE A 271 16.06 2.00 -2.71
CA PHE A 271 15.43 1.58 -3.96
C PHE A 271 15.26 2.79 -4.87
N THR A 272 15.67 2.66 -6.13
CA THR A 272 15.50 3.72 -7.14
C THR A 272 15.07 3.11 -8.47
N LEU A 273 13.96 3.59 -9.02
CA LEU A 273 13.49 3.24 -10.34
C LEU A 273 14.48 3.80 -11.38
N LYS A 274 15.03 2.93 -12.21
CA LYS A 274 15.97 3.30 -13.28
C LYS A 274 15.28 3.40 -14.63
N ALA A 275 14.33 2.51 -14.90
CA ALA A 275 13.54 2.54 -16.13
C ALA A 275 12.08 2.16 -15.84
N PRO A 276 11.10 3.05 -16.09
CA PRO A 276 9.69 2.72 -15.91
C PRO A 276 9.24 1.64 -16.91
N GLY A 277 8.40 0.71 -16.43
CA GLY A 277 7.69 -0.29 -17.23
C GLY A 277 6.26 0.12 -17.56
N LEU A 278 5.50 -0.77 -18.20
CA LEU A 278 4.09 -0.54 -18.51
C LEU A 278 3.27 -0.38 -17.22
N PRO A 279 2.50 0.71 -17.02
CA PRO A 279 1.74 0.91 -15.79
C PRO A 279 0.82 -0.28 -15.47
N VAL A 280 0.85 -0.74 -14.21
CA VAL A 280 0.08 -1.92 -13.78
C VAL A 280 -1.41 -1.78 -14.04
N GLN A 281 -1.99 -0.59 -13.86
CA GLN A 281 -3.43 -0.35 -14.05
C GLN A 281 -3.90 -0.43 -15.51
N ASP A 282 -2.99 -0.50 -16.48
CA ASP A 282 -3.29 -0.54 -17.91
C ASP A 282 -3.06 -1.93 -18.52
N ARG A 283 -3.02 -2.97 -17.69
CA ARG A 283 -2.72 -4.36 -18.11
C ARG A 283 -3.98 -5.24 -18.12
N PRO A 284 -4.00 -6.32 -18.92
CA PRO A 284 -4.94 -7.42 -18.71
C PRO A 284 -4.65 -8.10 -17.37
N ASP A 285 -5.59 -8.90 -16.89
CA ASP A 285 -5.43 -9.69 -15.66
C ASP A 285 -6.39 -10.86 -15.76
N LEU A 286 -5.86 -12.08 -15.66
CA LEU A 286 -6.68 -13.26 -15.43
C LEU A 286 -6.74 -13.57 -13.94
N GLY A 287 -7.78 -14.28 -13.51
CA GLY A 287 -7.88 -14.72 -12.14
C GLY A 287 -8.74 -15.96 -11.98
N ILE A 288 -8.41 -16.73 -10.96
CA ILE A 288 -9.15 -17.92 -10.52
C ILE A 288 -9.19 -17.94 -8.98
N GLY A 289 -10.32 -18.35 -8.42
CA GLY A 289 -10.53 -18.57 -6.99
C GLY A 289 -10.83 -20.03 -6.67
N ARG A 290 -10.93 -20.36 -5.38
CA ARG A 290 -11.28 -21.72 -4.93
C ARG A 290 -12.66 -22.15 -5.43
N ASP A 291 -13.61 -21.23 -5.43
CA ASP A 291 -15.00 -21.48 -5.87
C ASP A 291 -15.12 -21.63 -7.41
N ASP A 292 -14.06 -21.28 -8.15
CA ASP A 292 -14.02 -21.43 -9.61
C ASP A 292 -13.60 -22.84 -10.05
N ILE A 293 -13.25 -23.72 -9.11
CA ILE A 293 -12.75 -25.06 -9.37
C ILE A 293 -13.84 -26.09 -9.06
N THR A 294 -14.21 -26.86 -10.08
CA THR A 294 -15.11 -28.01 -9.91
C THR A 294 -14.41 -29.31 -10.28
N LEU A 295 -14.22 -30.18 -9.29
CA LEU A 295 -13.71 -31.53 -9.47
C LEU A 295 -14.84 -32.50 -9.82
N SER A 296 -14.59 -33.31 -10.84
CA SER A 296 -15.48 -34.39 -11.26
C SER A 296 -14.65 -35.63 -11.60
N ARG A 297 -15.30 -36.78 -11.84
CA ARG A 297 -14.60 -38.03 -12.12
C ARG A 297 -13.71 -37.90 -13.37
N GLY A 298 -12.40 -37.73 -13.16
CA GLY A 298 -11.41 -37.64 -14.22
C GLY A 298 -11.30 -36.27 -14.89
N THR A 299 -11.92 -35.21 -14.36
CA THR A 299 -11.85 -33.87 -14.97
C THR A 299 -11.90 -32.76 -13.93
N VAL A 300 -11.11 -31.70 -14.14
CA VAL A 300 -11.23 -30.41 -13.45
C VAL A 300 -11.85 -29.40 -14.41
N ALA A 301 -12.95 -28.77 -14.00
CA ALA A 301 -13.47 -27.57 -14.67
C ALA A 301 -12.98 -26.33 -13.91
N VAL A 302 -12.56 -25.31 -14.67
CA VAL A 302 -11.97 -24.08 -14.14
C VAL A 302 -12.67 -22.89 -14.78
N THR A 303 -13.28 -22.03 -13.98
CA THR A 303 -13.84 -20.75 -14.43
C THR A 303 -12.77 -19.66 -14.31
N VAL A 304 -12.32 -19.15 -15.44
CA VAL A 304 -11.33 -18.08 -15.51
C VAL A 304 -12.05 -16.75 -15.68
N HIS A 305 -11.64 -15.75 -14.90
CA HIS A 305 -12.18 -14.38 -14.95
C HIS A 305 -11.19 -13.44 -15.63
N SER A 306 -11.72 -12.45 -16.34
CA SER A 306 -10.98 -11.25 -16.75
C SER A 306 -11.17 -10.16 -15.68
N LEU A 307 -10.09 -9.78 -15.02
CA LEU A 307 -10.07 -8.80 -13.92
C LEU A 307 -9.36 -7.49 -14.31
N GLY A 308 -8.74 -7.46 -15.50
CA GLY A 308 -7.86 -6.39 -15.93
C GLY A 308 -8.56 -5.19 -16.55
N ALA A 309 -7.79 -4.12 -16.82
CA ALA A 309 -8.28 -2.95 -17.52
C ALA A 309 -8.31 -3.12 -19.06
N LYS A 310 -7.65 -4.16 -19.57
CA LYS A 310 -7.57 -4.50 -21.00
C LYS A 310 -8.07 -5.91 -21.24
N THR A 311 -8.49 -6.16 -22.48
CA THR A 311 -8.81 -7.50 -22.97
C THR A 311 -7.64 -8.43 -22.69
N ALA A 312 -7.89 -9.52 -21.96
CA ALA A 312 -6.94 -10.60 -21.79
C ALA A 312 -6.85 -11.40 -23.10
N PRO A 313 -5.65 -11.56 -23.69
CA PRO A 313 -5.47 -12.41 -24.86
C PRO A 313 -5.69 -13.89 -24.50
N VAL A 314 -5.59 -14.75 -25.51
CA VAL A 314 -5.60 -16.21 -25.31
C VAL A 314 -4.47 -16.59 -24.35
N GLY A 315 -4.85 -17.14 -23.20
CA GLY A 315 -3.95 -17.67 -22.19
C GLY A 315 -4.01 -19.19 -22.11
N ARG A 316 -3.55 -19.73 -20.99
CA ARG A 316 -3.61 -21.16 -20.68
C ARG A 316 -4.04 -21.37 -19.23
N VAL A 317 -4.81 -22.42 -19.02
CA VAL A 317 -4.96 -23.04 -17.70
C VAL A 317 -4.12 -24.31 -17.67
N GLU A 318 -3.33 -24.46 -16.62
CA GLU A 318 -2.38 -25.52 -16.41
C GLU A 318 -2.72 -26.24 -15.10
N LEU A 319 -2.77 -27.56 -15.15
CA LEU A 319 -2.87 -28.43 -13.98
C LEU A 319 -1.45 -28.83 -13.57
N LEU A 320 -1.07 -28.49 -12.35
CA LEU A 320 0.22 -28.82 -11.75
C LEU A 320 0.06 -29.95 -10.73
N ASP A 321 1.03 -30.86 -10.69
CA ASP A 321 1.16 -31.84 -9.61
C ASP A 321 1.87 -31.26 -8.38
N GLY A 322 2.08 -32.10 -7.36
CA GLY A 322 2.80 -31.72 -6.13
C GLY A 322 4.26 -31.30 -6.34
N ASN A 323 4.84 -31.53 -7.52
CA ASN A 323 6.20 -31.14 -7.88
C ASN A 323 6.24 -29.94 -8.83
N ASP A 324 5.15 -29.17 -8.95
CA ASP A 324 5.02 -28.05 -9.89
C ASP A 324 5.17 -28.45 -11.37
N THR A 325 4.99 -29.74 -11.70
CA THR A 325 5.03 -30.21 -13.09
C THR A 325 3.67 -30.05 -13.75
N VAL A 326 3.64 -29.43 -14.93
CA VAL A 326 2.41 -29.28 -15.72
C VAL A 326 2.03 -30.64 -16.32
N VAL A 327 0.94 -31.24 -15.82
CA VAL A 327 0.45 -32.57 -16.23
C VAL A 327 -0.74 -32.51 -17.19
N ALA A 328 -1.43 -31.39 -17.25
CA ALA A 328 -2.45 -31.10 -18.27
C ALA A 328 -2.52 -29.60 -18.53
N LYS A 329 -2.93 -29.21 -19.75
CA LYS A 329 -3.11 -27.80 -20.11
C LYS A 329 -4.23 -27.63 -21.14
N VAL A 330 -4.90 -26.49 -21.09
CA VAL A 330 -5.95 -26.09 -22.04
C VAL A 330 -5.86 -24.59 -22.29
N VAL A 331 -6.19 -24.14 -23.50
CA VAL A 331 -6.20 -22.70 -23.84
C VAL A 331 -7.47 -22.04 -23.29
N THR A 332 -7.35 -20.79 -22.85
CA THR A 332 -8.51 -19.94 -22.60
C THR A 332 -8.90 -19.21 -23.89
N PRO A 333 -10.17 -18.85 -24.10
CA PRO A 333 -10.48 -17.83 -25.09
C PRO A 333 -9.86 -16.49 -24.68
N ALA A 334 -9.77 -15.56 -25.63
CA ALA A 334 -9.59 -14.15 -25.26
C ALA A 334 -10.81 -13.68 -24.48
N LEU A 335 -10.59 -12.94 -23.39
CA LEU A 335 -11.65 -12.43 -22.53
C LEU A 335 -11.63 -10.90 -22.54
N PRO A 336 -12.75 -10.24 -22.84
CA PRO A 336 -12.81 -8.77 -22.82
C PRO A 336 -12.58 -8.24 -21.41
N ALA A 337 -12.13 -6.98 -21.32
CA ALA A 337 -12.09 -6.28 -20.04
C ALA A 337 -13.53 -6.08 -19.49
N PRO A 338 -13.76 -6.16 -18.17
CA PRO A 338 -15.06 -5.92 -17.54
C PRO A 338 -15.45 -4.43 -17.47
N SER A 339 -15.38 -3.73 -18.60
CA SER A 339 -15.71 -2.30 -18.70
C SER A 339 -17.20 -1.99 -18.56
N ASP A 340 -18.06 -3.00 -18.66
CA ASP A 340 -19.51 -2.91 -18.43
C ASP A 340 -19.92 -3.26 -16.99
N LEU A 341 -18.93 -3.43 -16.09
CA LEU A 341 -19.12 -3.81 -14.68
C LEU A 341 -19.80 -5.18 -14.50
N LYS A 342 -19.71 -6.07 -15.50
CA LYS A 342 -20.18 -7.45 -15.42
C LYS A 342 -19.01 -8.42 -15.40
N PRO A 343 -19.17 -9.62 -14.80
CA PRO A 343 -18.15 -10.67 -14.91
C PRO A 343 -17.99 -11.12 -16.37
N HIS A 344 -16.75 -11.15 -16.86
CA HIS A 344 -16.41 -11.78 -18.14
C HIS A 344 -15.56 -13.01 -17.86
N THR A 345 -16.15 -14.18 -18.12
CA THR A 345 -15.59 -15.47 -17.70
C THR A 345 -15.60 -16.49 -18.81
N ALA A 346 -14.69 -17.46 -18.75
CA ALA A 346 -14.76 -18.69 -19.53
C ALA A 346 -14.50 -19.91 -18.67
N THR A 347 -15.30 -20.96 -18.87
CA THR A 347 -15.05 -22.25 -18.22
C THR A 347 -14.32 -23.18 -19.18
N VAL A 348 -13.16 -23.67 -18.74
CA VAL A 348 -12.36 -24.66 -19.48
C VAL A 348 -12.28 -25.96 -18.69
N LYS A 349 -11.99 -27.07 -19.38
CA LYS A 349 -11.90 -28.40 -18.78
C LYS A 349 -10.54 -29.03 -19.03
N LEU A 350 -9.96 -29.60 -17.99
CA LEU A 350 -8.71 -30.35 -18.01
C LEU A 350 -8.99 -31.79 -17.62
N SER A 351 -8.46 -32.75 -18.39
CA SER A 351 -8.47 -34.15 -17.98
C SER A 351 -7.52 -34.35 -16.80
N LEU A 352 -8.00 -35.02 -15.74
CA LEU A 352 -7.15 -35.44 -14.63
C LEU A 352 -6.38 -36.70 -15.06
N PRO A 353 -5.04 -36.70 -14.95
CA PRO A 353 -4.24 -37.91 -15.18
C PRO A 353 -4.68 -39.04 -14.24
N ALA A 354 -4.48 -40.28 -14.69
CA ALA A 354 -4.72 -41.43 -13.83
C ALA A 354 -3.83 -41.36 -12.58
N ARG A 355 -4.43 -41.60 -11.40
CA ARG A 355 -3.75 -41.54 -10.09
C ARG A 355 -3.20 -40.17 -9.70
N PHE A 356 -3.71 -39.08 -10.30
CA PHE A 356 -3.39 -37.73 -9.87
C PHE A 356 -3.81 -37.50 -8.41
N ASP A 357 -2.89 -37.00 -7.57
CA ASP A 357 -3.17 -36.66 -6.18
C ASP A 357 -3.72 -35.22 -6.10
N VAL A 358 -5.03 -35.12 -5.95
CA VAL A 358 -5.72 -33.83 -5.83
C VAL A 358 -5.30 -33.03 -4.60
N LYS A 359 -4.76 -33.67 -3.55
CA LYS A 359 -4.35 -32.98 -2.31
C LYS A 359 -3.12 -32.10 -2.51
N THR A 360 -2.27 -32.47 -3.45
CA THR A 360 -1.04 -31.75 -3.78
C THR A 360 -1.14 -30.98 -5.10
N GLY A 361 -2.24 -31.21 -5.83
CA GLY A 361 -2.51 -30.59 -7.12
C GLY A 361 -2.90 -29.11 -7.04
N ARG A 362 -2.48 -28.35 -8.04
CA ARG A 362 -2.79 -26.92 -8.19
C ARG A 362 -3.26 -26.62 -9.61
N VAL A 363 -4.06 -25.58 -9.75
CA VAL A 363 -4.45 -25.01 -11.04
C VAL A 363 -3.81 -23.64 -11.17
N ARG A 364 -3.15 -23.39 -12.30
CA ARG A 364 -2.58 -22.10 -12.68
C ARG A 364 -3.25 -21.56 -13.92
N VAL A 365 -3.51 -20.25 -13.97
CA VAL A 365 -3.78 -19.52 -15.21
C VAL A 365 -2.57 -18.66 -15.59
N THR A 366 -2.27 -18.54 -16.89
CA THR A 366 -1.13 -17.75 -17.36
C THR A 366 -1.39 -17.14 -18.74
N LEU A 367 -0.95 -15.90 -18.93
CA LEU A 367 -0.87 -15.24 -20.24
C LEU A 367 0.53 -15.34 -20.90
N GLY A 368 1.43 -16.18 -20.37
CA GLY A 368 2.82 -16.27 -20.84
C GLY A 368 3.61 -15.02 -20.52
N GLU A 369 4.20 -14.39 -21.54
CA GLU A 369 5.04 -13.18 -21.39
C GLU A 369 4.23 -11.88 -21.25
N VAL A 370 2.90 -11.95 -21.40
CA VAL A 370 2.05 -10.76 -21.24
C VAL A 370 1.99 -10.40 -19.75
N GLN A 371 2.37 -9.17 -19.45
CA GLN A 371 2.35 -8.65 -18.08
C GLN A 371 0.91 -8.44 -17.60
N GLU A 372 0.63 -8.93 -16.40
CA GLU A 372 -0.67 -8.82 -15.74
C GLU A 372 -0.67 -7.70 -14.68
N ILE A 373 -1.86 -7.32 -14.17
CA ILE A 373 -1.96 -6.41 -13.02
C ILE A 373 -1.31 -7.08 -11.81
N THR A 374 -1.60 -8.37 -11.60
CA THR A 374 -0.97 -9.20 -10.59
C THR A 374 -1.02 -10.67 -10.99
N GLN A 375 -0.04 -11.46 -10.55
CA GLN A 375 -0.07 -12.91 -10.72
C GLN A 375 -0.53 -13.64 -9.43
N LEU A 376 -0.84 -12.90 -8.36
CA LEU A 376 -1.24 -13.49 -7.08
C LEU A 376 -2.60 -14.22 -7.18
N ASN A 377 -3.44 -13.84 -8.15
CA ASN A 377 -4.75 -14.45 -8.39
C ASN A 377 -4.68 -15.64 -9.38
N ASN A 378 -3.48 -16.03 -9.79
CA ASN A 378 -3.31 -16.98 -10.89
C ASN A 378 -3.13 -18.43 -10.45
N LEU A 379 -3.10 -18.73 -9.15
CA LEU A 379 -2.78 -20.07 -8.65
C LEU A 379 -3.71 -20.45 -7.50
N VAL A 380 -4.35 -21.60 -7.61
CA VAL A 380 -5.26 -22.15 -6.61
C VAL A 380 -4.92 -23.61 -6.32
N ALA A 381 -4.87 -23.98 -5.04
CA ALA A 381 -4.80 -25.38 -4.62
C ALA A 381 -6.16 -26.06 -4.84
N LEU A 382 -6.15 -27.32 -5.29
CA LEU A 382 -7.38 -28.07 -5.54
C LEU A 382 -8.08 -28.52 -4.25
N GLN A 383 -7.37 -28.56 -3.12
CA GLN A 383 -7.90 -28.95 -1.82
C GLN A 383 -7.27 -28.14 -0.69
#